data_AF-A0A7M3LVB4-F1
#
_entry.id   AF-A0A7M3LVB4-F1
#
_cell.length_a   1.000
_cell.length_b   1.000
_cell.length_c   1.000
_cell.angle_alpha   90.00
_cell.angle_beta   90.00
_cell.angle_gamma   90.00
#
_symmetry.space_group_name_H-M   'P 1'
#
loop_
_entity.id
_entity.type
_entity.pdbx_description
1 polymer ?
#
loop_
_entity_poly.entity_id
_entity_poly.type
_entity_poly.pdbx_seq_one_letter_code
_entity_poly.pdbx_strand_id
1 'polypeptide(L)'
;MPTTKEALDAAKAQEAEAEGDEYVTVPLAGYDGVSKDVRALPATRWRASALRALRMGDVDTFMMLVLHGDDYDVYVDLDPDQEAIGHFAERAAEAAGESLGKSSGPRPSSRGTRRR
;
A
#
# COMPACT_ATOMS: atom_id res chain seq x y z
N MET A 1 18.45 42.15 -3.49
CA MET A 1 18.97 40.85 -3.96
C MET A 1 17.79 40.01 -4.43
N PRO A 2 17.50 39.93 -5.74
CA PRO A 2 16.42 39.10 -6.25
C PRO A 2 16.88 37.63 -6.25
N THR A 3 16.18 36.78 -5.50
CA THR A 3 16.37 35.33 -5.48
C THR A 3 15.91 34.76 -6.82
N THR A 4 16.88 34.39 -7.65
CA THR A 4 16.67 33.80 -8.97
C THR A 4 15.87 32.51 -8.84
N LYS A 5 14.95 32.27 -9.77
CA LYS A 5 14.06 31.12 -9.83
C LYS A 5 14.78 29.76 -9.67
N GLU A 6 16.05 29.70 -10.09
CA GLU A 6 16.94 28.54 -9.93
C GLU A 6 17.27 28.19 -8.47
N ALA A 7 17.29 29.18 -7.56
CA ALA A 7 17.49 28.93 -6.13
C ALA A 7 16.24 28.32 -5.46
N LEU A 8 15.05 28.61 -6.01
CA LEU A 8 13.80 27.97 -5.58
C LEU A 8 13.66 26.54 -6.13
N ASP A 9 14.15 26.28 -7.35
CA ASP A 9 14.19 24.93 -7.92
C ASP A 9 15.21 24.02 -7.21
N ALA A 10 16.38 24.55 -6.84
CA ALA A 10 17.36 23.82 -6.05
C ALA A 10 16.88 23.48 -4.64
N ALA A 11 16.09 24.36 -4.02
CA ALA A 11 15.44 24.09 -2.73
C ALA A 11 14.32 23.03 -2.85
N LYS A 12 13.51 23.06 -3.93
CA LYS A 12 12.52 22.00 -4.21
C LYS A 12 13.15 20.63 -4.44
N ALA A 13 14.32 20.59 -5.07
CA ALA A 13 15.05 19.34 -5.30
C ALA A 13 15.65 18.76 -4.01
N GLN A 14 15.99 19.58 -3.01
CA GLN A 14 16.50 19.12 -1.71
C GLN A 14 15.40 18.80 -0.69
N GLU A 15 14.22 19.42 -0.79
CA GLU A 15 13.04 18.99 -0.02
C GLU A 15 12.59 17.58 -0.43
N ALA A 16 12.75 17.21 -1.72
CA ALA A 16 12.52 15.86 -2.23
C ALA A 16 13.54 14.80 -1.75
N GLU A 17 14.70 15.21 -1.22
CA GLU A 17 15.68 14.26 -0.64
C GLU A 17 15.57 14.11 0.89
N ALA A 18 14.86 15.02 1.57
CA ALA A 18 14.38 14.81 2.94
C ALA A 18 13.03 14.05 2.99
N GLU A 19 12.41 13.85 1.83
CA GLU A 19 11.17 13.12 1.52
C GLU A 19 11.49 11.62 1.25
N GLY A 20 12.17 10.98 2.19
CA GLY A 20 12.72 9.60 2.04
C GLY A 20 11.73 8.45 2.25
N ASP A 21 10.43 8.70 2.15
CA ASP A 21 9.37 7.69 2.18
C ASP A 21 8.93 7.40 0.76
N GLU A 22 9.62 6.48 0.09
CA GLU A 22 9.25 5.98 -1.23
C GLU A 22 7.93 5.20 -1.11
N TYR A 23 6.82 5.92 -1.12
CA TYR A 23 5.48 5.35 -1.14
C TYR A 23 5.28 4.61 -2.46
N VAL A 24 4.71 3.41 -2.37
CA VAL A 24 4.30 2.65 -3.55
C VAL A 24 2.79 2.75 -3.73
N THR A 25 2.37 2.85 -4.99
CA THR A 25 0.96 2.83 -5.35
C THR A 25 0.45 1.40 -5.27
N VAL A 26 -0.54 1.17 -4.41
CA VAL A 26 -1.15 -0.15 -4.19
C VAL A 26 -2.67 -0.01 -4.38
N PRO A 27 -3.31 -0.90 -5.17
CA PRO A 27 -4.75 -0.89 -5.30
C PRO A 27 -5.40 -1.41 -4.00
N LEU A 28 -6.30 -0.62 -3.44
CA LEU A 28 -7.14 -0.98 -2.29
C LEU A 28 -8.58 -1.19 -2.76
N ALA A 29 -9.13 -2.38 -2.52
CA ALA A 29 -10.52 -2.71 -2.84
C ALA A 29 -11.41 -2.37 -1.65
N GLY A 30 -12.45 -1.57 -1.85
CA GLY A 30 -13.49 -1.31 -0.86
C GLY A 30 -14.58 -2.38 -0.83
N TYR A 31 -15.44 -2.31 0.18
CA TYR A 31 -16.55 -3.26 0.37
C TYR A 31 -17.53 -3.30 -0.82
N ASP A 32 -17.76 -2.15 -1.46
CA ASP A 32 -18.67 -2.02 -2.61
C ASP A 32 -18.10 -2.60 -3.92
N GLY A 33 -16.92 -3.25 -3.87
CA GLY A 33 -16.24 -3.79 -5.04
C GLY A 33 -15.52 -2.74 -5.91
N VAL A 34 -15.49 -1.49 -5.44
CA VAL A 34 -14.73 -0.40 -6.06
C VAL A 34 -13.29 -0.44 -5.55
N SER A 35 -12.32 -0.45 -6.46
CA SER A 35 -10.90 -0.33 -6.11
C SER A 35 -10.37 1.07 -6.40
N LYS A 36 -9.61 1.65 -5.48
CA LYS A 36 -8.85 2.88 -5.73
C LYS A 36 -7.38 2.65 -5.43
N ASP A 37 -6.53 3.36 -6.16
CA ASP A 37 -5.10 3.34 -5.93
C ASP A 37 -4.75 4.28 -4.77
N VAL A 38 -4.06 3.74 -3.76
CA VAL A 38 -3.60 4.48 -2.59
C VAL A 38 -2.08 4.37 -2.46
N ARG A 39 -1.46 5.40 -1.91
CA ARG A 39 -0.03 5.45 -1.62
C ARG A 39 0.22 4.83 -0.25
N ALA A 40 1.04 3.79 -0.24
CA ALA A 40 1.36 3.02 0.96
C ALA A 40 2.86 2.83 1.09
N LEU A 41 3.35 2.76 2.32
CA LEU A 41 4.72 2.34 2.58
C LEU A 41 4.90 0.87 2.14
N PRO A 42 6.02 0.54 1.46
CA PRO A 42 6.33 -0.83 1.12
C PRO A 42 6.51 -1.69 2.38
N ALA A 43 6.23 -3.00 2.29
CA ALA A 43 6.22 -3.88 3.46
C ALA A 43 7.56 -3.90 4.24
N THR A 44 8.69 -3.73 3.54
CA THR A 44 10.04 -3.66 4.12
C THR A 44 10.26 -2.45 5.02
N ARG A 45 9.43 -1.41 4.89
CA ARG A 45 9.50 -0.15 5.67
C ARG A 45 8.48 -0.12 6.80
N TRP A 46 7.64 -1.14 6.97
CA TRP A 46 6.64 -1.15 8.03
C TRP A 46 7.29 -1.17 9.41
N ARG A 47 6.95 -0.17 10.22
CA ARG A 47 7.43 -0.07 11.60
C ARG A 47 6.88 -1.21 12.44
N ALA A 48 7.61 -1.59 13.49
CA ALA A 48 7.17 -2.63 14.42
C ALA A 48 5.81 -2.33 15.09
N SER A 49 5.43 -1.05 15.18
CA SER A 49 4.10 -0.62 15.61
C SER A 49 3.00 -1.03 14.61
N ALA A 50 3.20 -0.79 13.31
CA ALA A 50 2.28 -1.19 12.26
C ALA A 50 2.12 -2.73 12.23
N LEU A 51 3.23 -3.46 12.27
CA LEU A 51 3.21 -4.93 12.34
C LEU A 51 2.52 -5.46 13.61
N ARG A 52 2.60 -4.72 14.73
CA ARG A 52 1.92 -5.09 15.97
C ARG A 52 0.43 -4.80 15.90
N ALA A 53 0.03 -3.67 15.33
CA ALA A 53 -1.38 -3.34 15.07
C ALA A 53 -2.03 -4.44 14.21
N LEU A 54 -1.37 -4.82 13.10
CA LEU A 54 -1.82 -5.93 12.26
C LEU A 54 -1.97 -7.25 13.02
N ARG A 55 -1.00 -7.62 13.87
CA ARG A 55 -1.08 -8.83 14.71
C ARG A 55 -2.18 -8.78 15.76
N MET A 56 -2.56 -7.59 16.22
CA MET A 56 -3.63 -7.37 17.19
C MET A 56 -5.01 -7.31 16.52
N GLY A 57 -5.07 -7.30 15.19
CA GLY A 57 -6.29 -7.12 14.42
C GLY A 57 -6.78 -5.67 14.37
N ASP A 58 -5.92 -4.72 14.77
CA ASP A 58 -6.21 -3.29 14.71
C ASP A 58 -5.83 -2.75 13.32
N VAL A 59 -6.78 -2.86 12.40
CA VAL A 59 -6.60 -2.50 10.98
C VAL A 59 -6.56 -0.99 10.79
N ASP A 60 -7.39 -0.24 11.51
CA ASP A 60 -7.44 1.21 11.41
C ASP A 60 -6.10 1.84 11.77
N THR A 61 -5.51 1.40 12.88
CA THR A 61 -4.18 1.86 13.31
C THR A 61 -3.09 1.40 12.35
N PHE A 62 -3.21 0.19 11.78
CA PHE A 62 -2.29 -0.27 10.75
C PHE A 62 -2.33 0.64 9.52
N MET A 63 -3.52 0.95 9.00
CA MET A 63 -3.68 1.79 7.83
C MET A 63 -3.23 3.22 8.06
N MET A 64 -3.53 3.80 9.22
CA MET A 64 -3.04 5.13 9.60
C MET A 64 -1.50 5.21 9.63
N LEU A 65 -0.81 4.10 9.93
CA LEU A 65 0.65 4.06 10.00
C LEU A 65 1.33 3.72 8.67
N VAL A 66 0.61 3.12 7.72
CA VAL A 66 1.17 2.60 6.46
C VAL A 66 0.76 3.44 5.26
N LEU A 67 -0.43 4.00 5.25
CA LEU A 67 -0.90 4.88 4.18
C LEU A 67 -0.26 6.25 4.27
N HIS A 68 -0.19 6.93 3.12
CA HIS A 68 0.02 8.37 3.09
C HIS A 68 -1.15 9.09 3.77
N GLY A 69 -0.89 10.19 4.48
CA GLY A 69 -1.91 10.91 5.26
C GLY A 69 -3.12 11.34 4.43
N ASP A 70 -2.90 11.84 3.21
CA ASP A 70 -3.98 12.24 2.30
C ASP A 70 -4.85 11.07 1.80
N ASP A 71 -4.33 9.85 1.82
CA ASP A 71 -5.01 8.67 1.27
C ASP A 71 -5.74 7.88 2.37
N TYR A 72 -5.64 8.30 3.64
CA TYR A 72 -6.37 7.69 4.74
C TYR A 72 -7.88 7.92 4.63
N ASP A 73 -8.31 9.11 4.19
CA ASP A 73 -9.73 9.39 3.94
C ASP A 73 -10.30 8.47 2.85
N VAL A 74 -9.47 8.12 1.85
CA VAL A 74 -9.85 7.16 0.81
C VAL A 74 -10.06 5.76 1.39
N TYR A 75 -9.24 5.35 2.36
CA TYR A 75 -9.42 4.09 3.09
C TYR A 75 -10.74 4.08 3.88
N VAL A 76 -11.04 5.16 4.62
CA VAL A 76 -12.27 5.29 5.40
C VAL A 76 -13.50 5.25 4.48
N ASP A 77 -13.44 5.92 3.33
CA ASP A 77 -14.54 5.93 2.35
C ASP A 77 -14.75 4.56 1.67
N LEU A 78 -13.67 3.79 1.45
CA LEU A 78 -13.74 2.49 0.80
C LEU A 78 -14.24 1.38 1.74
N ASP A 79 -14.02 1.53 3.05
CA ASP A 79 -14.35 0.57 4.10
C ASP A 79 -13.99 -0.88 3.69
N PRO A 80 -12.71 -1.17 3.40
CA PRO A 80 -12.31 -2.47 2.87
C PRO A 80 -12.49 -3.59 3.91
N ASP A 81 -12.93 -4.77 3.46
CA ASP A 81 -13.02 -5.94 4.32
C ASP A 81 -11.65 -6.59 4.60
N GLN A 82 -11.61 -7.54 5.53
CA GLN A 82 -10.35 -8.20 5.92
C GLN A 82 -9.65 -8.93 4.77
N GLU A 83 -10.41 -9.41 3.77
CA GLU A 83 -9.84 -10.05 2.57
C GLU A 83 -9.14 -9.02 1.69
N ALA A 84 -9.78 -7.88 1.43
CA ALA A 84 -9.20 -6.75 0.72
C ALA A 84 -7.97 -6.19 1.42
N ILE A 85 -7.98 -6.11 2.75
CA ILE A 85 -6.79 -5.73 3.54
C ILE A 85 -5.64 -6.72 3.38
N GLY A 86 -5.95 -8.02 3.41
CA GLY A 86 -4.97 -9.06 3.15
C GLY A 86 -4.34 -8.93 1.76
N HIS A 87 -5.16 -8.68 0.74
CA HIS A 87 -4.69 -8.46 -0.62
C HIS A 87 -3.85 -7.19 -0.77
N PHE A 88 -4.24 -6.10 -0.13
CA PHE A 88 -3.44 -4.88 -0.08
C PHE A 88 -2.05 -5.15 0.53
N ALA A 89 -1.99 -5.85 1.65
CA ALA A 89 -0.72 -6.19 2.32
C ALA A 89 0.18 -7.06 1.45
N GLU A 90 -0.38 -8.03 0.72
CA GLU A 90 0.35 -8.84 -0.24
C GLU A 90 0.93 -8.00 -1.39
N ARG A 91 0.13 -7.08 -1.94
CA ARG A 91 0.56 -6.19 -3.04
C ARG A 91 1.60 -5.18 -2.58
N ALA A 92 1.48 -4.66 -1.37
CA ALA A 92 2.48 -3.78 -0.77
C ALA A 92 3.83 -4.49 -0.54
N ALA A 93 3.84 -5.81 -0.37
CA ALA A 93 5.07 -6.59 -0.32
C ALA A 93 5.64 -6.92 -1.69
N GLU A 94 4.80 -7.31 -2.66
CA GLU A 94 5.22 -7.50 -4.05
C GLU A 94 5.88 -6.24 -4.62
N ALA A 95 5.28 -5.08 -4.32
CA ALA A 95 5.81 -3.75 -4.62
C ALA A 95 7.21 -3.50 -4.02
N ALA A 96 7.49 -4.07 -2.85
CA ALA A 96 8.78 -3.95 -2.16
C ALA A 96 9.86 -4.89 -2.70
N GLY A 97 9.55 -5.72 -3.70
CA GLY A 97 10.46 -6.74 -4.23
C GLY A 97 10.59 -7.98 -3.34
N GLU A 98 9.82 -8.06 -2.25
CA GLU A 98 9.74 -9.24 -1.39
C GLU A 98 8.42 -9.97 -1.66
N SER A 99 8.50 -11.15 -2.27
CA SER A 99 7.37 -12.07 -2.21
C SER A 99 7.17 -12.43 -0.74
N LEU A 100 6.05 -12.00 -0.14
CA LEU A 100 5.59 -12.39 1.20
C LEU A 100 5.22 -13.89 1.18
N GLY A 101 6.21 -14.76 0.97
CA GLY A 101 6.19 -16.18 1.32
C GLY A 101 4.98 -17.01 0.90
N LYS A 102 4.24 -16.62 -0.13
CA LYS A 102 3.22 -17.46 -0.77
C LYS A 102 3.65 -17.68 -2.20
N SER A 103 4.25 -18.84 -2.45
CA SER A 103 4.16 -19.43 -3.78
C SER A 103 2.67 -19.45 -4.11
N SER A 104 2.25 -18.69 -5.11
CA SER A 104 0.88 -18.76 -5.60
C SER A 104 0.68 -20.20 -6.06
N GLY A 105 0.04 -21.01 -5.22
CA GLY A 105 -0.41 -22.33 -5.62
C GLY A 105 -1.22 -22.14 -6.92
N PRO A 106 -1.07 -23.05 -7.91
CA PRO A 106 -1.74 -22.90 -9.19
C PRO A 106 -3.21 -22.55 -8.99
N ARG A 107 -3.67 -21.42 -9.57
CA ARG A 107 -5.09 -21.05 -9.57
C ARG A 107 -5.89 -22.26 -10.08
N PRO A 108 -6.95 -22.71 -9.37
CA PRO A 108 -7.73 -23.85 -9.81
C PRO A 108 -8.28 -23.56 -11.21
N SER A 109 -7.75 -24.28 -12.20
CA SER A 109 -8.22 -24.19 -13.58
C SER A 109 -9.67 -24.67 -13.62
N SER A 110 -10.59 -23.79 -13.97
CA SER A 110 -12.02 -24.06 -14.16
C SER A 110 -12.34 -24.92 -15.39
N ARG A 111 -11.34 -25.53 -16.04
CA ARG A 111 -11.58 -26.53 -17.09
C ARG A 111 -12.17 -27.79 -16.46
N GLY A 112 -13.50 -27.83 -16.39
CA GLY A 112 -14.27 -29.02 -16.12
C GLY A 112 -13.85 -30.13 -17.08
N THR A 113 -13.22 -31.16 -16.54
CA THR A 113 -12.95 -32.41 -17.24
C THR A 113 -14.29 -33.09 -17.52
N ARG A 114 -14.83 -32.86 -18.72
CA ARG A 114 -15.99 -33.58 -19.24
C ARG A 114 -15.59 -35.06 -19.39
N ARG A 115 -16.00 -35.89 -18.42
CA ARG A 115 -15.98 -37.36 -18.52
C ARG A 115 -16.72 -37.77 -19.79
N ARG A 116 -16.03 -38.53 -20.65
CA ARG A 116 -16.61 -39.33 -21.73
C ARG A 116 -16.14 -40.76 -21.53
#